data_AF-A0A101SM84-F1
#
_entry.id   AF-A0A101SM84-F1
#
_cell.length_a   1.000
_cell.length_b   1.000
_cell.length_c   1.000
_cell.angle_alpha   90.00
_cell.angle_beta   90.00
_cell.angle_gamma   90.00
#
_symmetry.space_group_name_H-M   'P 1'
#
loop_
_entity.id
_entity.type
_entity.pdbx_description
1 polymer ?
#
loop_
_entity_poly.entity_id
_entity_poly.type
_entity_poly.pdbx_seq_one_letter_code
_entity_poly.pdbx_strand_id
1 'polypeptide(L)'
;MDYEGDRGQGKSGLELFVRDLALCLSVHRDRGPALVWPDGVDAVLVDGDPTEDGHPRRGRADPEPAGVAAGTDALTSGLGELLACRVGSSYLTLDPGTQSGGNTAATDLVLLPVRGSCGGRVEPAPPGRARAVLDRPLELRLRVGEALYVPSGFGYELNEAHSPCTLLVLALHPPIW
;
A
#
# COMPACT_ATOMS: atom_id res chain seq x y z
N MET A 1 -16.05 15.72 -32.32
CA MET A 1 -15.81 15.90 -30.88
C MET A 1 -14.45 15.33 -30.63
N ASP A 2 -13.45 16.20 -30.75
CA ASP A 2 -12.05 15.83 -30.58
C ASP A 2 -11.76 15.88 -29.08
N TYR A 3 -11.40 14.73 -28.52
CA TYR A 3 -11.01 14.61 -27.10
C TYR A 3 -9.60 15.20 -26.94
N GLU A 4 -9.52 16.47 -26.54
CA GLU A 4 -8.27 17.10 -26.10
C GLU A 4 -7.87 16.56 -24.72
N GLY A 5 -6.99 15.55 -24.73
CA GLY A 5 -5.82 15.45 -23.87
C GLY A 5 -5.98 15.45 -22.34
N ASP A 6 -6.30 14.28 -21.78
CA ASP A 6 -6.31 13.90 -20.35
C ASP A 6 -4.92 13.86 -19.67
N ARG A 7 -3.94 14.65 -20.15
CA ARG A 7 -2.56 14.64 -19.60
C ARG A 7 -2.38 15.52 -18.36
N GLY A 8 -3.35 16.38 -18.05
CA GLY A 8 -3.34 17.24 -16.87
C GLY A 8 -3.92 16.57 -15.62
N GLN A 9 -4.86 15.63 -15.80
CA GLN A 9 -5.65 15.09 -14.69
C GLN A 9 -4.87 14.08 -13.84
N GLY A 10 -4.00 13.28 -14.47
CA GLY A 10 -3.16 12.31 -13.76
C GLY A 10 -2.13 12.93 -12.80
N LYS A 11 -1.57 14.11 -13.13
CA LYS A 11 -0.61 14.80 -12.24
C LYS A 11 -1.30 15.39 -11.01
N SER A 12 -2.46 16.03 -11.20
CA SER A 12 -3.26 16.55 -10.09
C SER A 12 -3.82 15.44 -9.21
N GLY A 13 -4.21 14.30 -9.80
CA GLY A 13 -4.70 13.14 -9.06
C GLY A 13 -3.63 12.54 -8.15
N LEU A 14 -2.42 12.35 -8.68
CA LEU A 14 -1.30 11.83 -7.89
C LEU A 14 -0.91 12.77 -6.74
N GLU A 15 -0.91 14.09 -6.96
CA GLU A 15 -0.59 15.06 -5.92
C GLU A 15 -1.61 15.01 -4.76
N LEU A 16 -2.91 14.93 -5.08
CA LEU A 16 -3.96 14.77 -4.07
C LEU A 16 -3.79 13.46 -3.30
N PHE A 17 -3.56 12.36 -4.01
CA PHE A 17 -3.33 11.04 -3.42
C PHE A 17 -2.16 11.06 -2.43
N VAL A 18 -1.03 11.61 -2.84
CA VAL A 18 0.19 11.76 -2.02
C VAL A 18 -0.10 12.61 -0.78
N ARG A 19 -0.82 13.72 -0.95
CA ARG A 19 -1.12 14.65 0.15
C ARG A 19 -2.05 14.02 1.19
N ASP A 20 -3.08 13.31 0.76
CA ASP A 20 -4.04 12.65 1.66
C ASP A 20 -3.39 11.53 2.46
N LEU A 21 -2.54 10.73 1.80
CA LEU A 21 -1.73 9.73 2.50
C LEU A 21 -0.76 10.38 3.49
N ALA A 22 -0.02 11.41 3.08
CA ALA A 22 0.90 12.10 3.97
C ALA A 22 0.17 12.72 5.18
N LEU A 23 -1.01 13.31 4.97
CA LEU A 23 -1.83 13.85 6.04
C LEU A 23 -2.27 12.77 7.01
N CYS A 24 -2.81 11.64 6.53
CA CYS A 24 -3.20 10.54 7.39
C CYS A 24 -2.01 10.01 8.19
N LEU A 25 -0.88 9.77 7.52
CA LEU A 25 0.34 9.28 8.17
C LEU A 25 0.84 10.26 9.23
N SER A 26 0.80 11.56 8.98
CA SER A 26 1.19 12.57 9.98
C SER A 26 0.34 12.54 11.26
N VAL A 27 -0.93 12.13 11.16
CA VAL A 27 -1.86 12.05 12.29
C VAL A 27 -1.74 10.72 13.02
N HIS A 28 -1.58 9.62 12.28
CA HIS A 28 -1.67 8.26 12.81
C HIS A 28 -0.32 7.63 13.15
N ARG A 29 0.78 8.19 12.65
CA ARG A 29 2.12 7.75 13.03
C ARG A 29 2.29 7.86 14.54
N ASP A 30 2.86 6.81 15.13
CA ASP A 30 2.97 6.60 16.59
C ASP A 30 1.65 6.45 17.37
N ARG A 31 0.47 6.51 16.72
CA ARG A 31 -0.84 6.35 17.39
C ARG A 31 -1.48 5.00 17.16
N GLY A 32 -1.52 4.54 15.91
CA GLY A 32 -2.19 3.29 15.57
C GLY A 32 -2.36 3.08 14.05
N PRO A 33 -2.77 1.87 13.63
CA PRO A 33 -3.12 1.60 12.24
C PRO A 33 -4.32 2.42 11.79
N ALA A 34 -4.39 2.70 10.50
CA ALA A 34 -5.47 3.49 9.90
C ALA A 34 -5.78 3.04 8.48
N LEU A 35 -7.05 3.15 8.09
CA LEU A 35 -7.51 2.94 6.73
C LEU A 35 -7.81 4.30 6.09
N VAL A 36 -7.32 4.51 4.87
CA VAL A 36 -7.44 5.76 4.13
C VAL A 36 -8.08 5.48 2.77
N TRP A 37 -8.95 6.39 2.34
CA TRP A 37 -9.50 6.43 0.99
C TRP A 37 -8.99 7.69 0.30
N PRO A 38 -7.73 7.68 -0.16
CA PRO A 38 -7.14 8.85 -0.80
C PRO A 38 -7.83 9.16 -2.14
N ASP A 39 -8.07 10.43 -2.41
CA ASP A 39 -8.55 10.86 -3.71
C ASP A 39 -7.48 10.68 -4.78
N GLY A 40 -7.88 10.47 -6.04
CA GLY A 40 -6.94 10.36 -7.16
C GLY A 40 -6.21 9.03 -7.30
N VAL A 41 -6.74 7.96 -6.71
CA VAL A 41 -6.17 6.59 -6.84
C VAL A 41 -5.98 6.17 -8.30
N ASP A 42 -6.84 6.63 -9.22
CA ASP A 42 -6.73 6.33 -10.65
C ASP A 42 -5.40 6.81 -11.27
N ALA A 43 -4.69 7.75 -10.64
CA ALA A 43 -3.37 8.17 -11.08
C ALA A 43 -2.24 7.18 -10.69
N VAL A 44 -2.50 6.30 -9.71
CA VAL A 44 -1.60 5.25 -9.25
C VAL A 44 -1.95 3.91 -9.92
N LEU A 45 -3.22 3.72 -10.27
CA LEU A 45 -3.72 2.57 -10.99
C LEU A 45 -3.52 2.79 -12.50
N VAL A 46 -2.65 2.00 -13.13
CA VAL A 46 -2.58 1.97 -14.59
C VAL A 46 -3.29 0.71 -15.06
N ASP A 47 -4.24 0.87 -15.99
CA ASP A 47 -4.95 -0.23 -16.64
C ASP A 47 -3.95 -1.16 -17.36
N GLY A 48 -3.63 -2.27 -16.72
CA GLY A 48 -2.95 -3.40 -17.35
C GLY A 48 -3.97 -4.36 -17.94
N ASP A 49 -4.01 -4.47 -19.26
CA ASP A 49 -4.79 -5.48 -20.00
C ASP A 49 -4.45 -6.90 -19.48
N PRO A 50 -5.43 -7.75 -19.14
CA PRO A 50 -5.20 -9.08 -18.57
C PRO A 50 -4.76 -10.13 -19.61
N THR A 51 -3.81 -9.80 -20.48
CA THR A 51 -3.12 -10.78 -21.31
C THR A 51 -1.64 -10.81 -20.94
N GLU A 52 -1.26 -11.81 -20.15
CA GLU A 52 -0.32 -12.85 -20.58
C GLU A 52 0.06 -13.77 -19.40
N ASP A 53 -0.04 -15.06 -19.68
CA ASP A 53 0.25 -16.17 -18.78
C ASP A 53 1.70 -16.17 -18.29
N GLY A 54 1.88 -15.99 -16.98
CA GLY A 54 3.16 -16.22 -16.32
C GLY A 54 2.93 -16.52 -14.86
N HIS A 55 3.04 -17.80 -14.47
CA HIS A 55 2.89 -18.22 -13.07
C HIS A 55 4.02 -17.58 -12.22
N PRO A 56 3.74 -16.67 -11.27
CA PRO A 56 4.74 -16.16 -10.35
C PRO A 56 4.97 -17.18 -9.23
N ARG A 57 6.23 -17.31 -8.80
CA ARG A 57 6.64 -18.21 -7.71
C ARG A 57 6.50 -17.50 -6.36
N ARG A 58 5.79 -18.15 -5.43
CA ARG A 58 5.63 -17.80 -4.00
C ARG A 58 6.84 -17.08 -3.36
N GLY A 59 6.55 -15.98 -2.67
CA GLY A 59 7.28 -15.54 -1.47
C GLY A 59 8.59 -14.79 -1.70
N ARG A 60 8.79 -14.23 -2.89
CA ARG A 60 9.92 -13.34 -3.19
C ARG A 60 9.35 -12.06 -3.79
N ALA A 61 9.99 -10.90 -3.53
CA ALA A 61 9.61 -9.64 -4.17
C ALA A 61 9.38 -9.88 -5.67
N ASP A 62 8.12 -9.83 -6.09
CA ASP A 62 7.74 -10.16 -7.45
C ASP A 62 8.32 -9.11 -8.40
N PRO A 63 8.70 -9.49 -9.63
CA PRO A 63 8.98 -8.52 -10.66
C PRO A 63 7.77 -7.60 -10.82
N GLU A 64 8.05 -6.31 -10.91
CA GLU A 64 7.07 -5.25 -11.04
C GLU A 64 6.05 -5.57 -12.16
N PRO A 65 4.74 -5.57 -11.86
CA PRO A 65 3.73 -5.86 -12.87
C PRO A 65 3.79 -4.78 -13.96
N ALA A 66 3.84 -5.23 -15.23
CA ALA A 66 3.86 -4.36 -16.39
C ALA A 66 2.68 -3.37 -16.33
N GLY A 67 2.98 -2.08 -16.33
CA GLY A 67 1.99 -0.99 -16.30
C GLY A 67 1.94 -0.20 -15.00
N VAL A 68 2.15 -0.81 -13.83
CA VAL A 68 1.99 -0.12 -12.52
C VAL A 68 3.20 0.75 -12.14
N ALA A 69 4.34 0.55 -12.83
CA ALA A 69 5.61 1.18 -12.50
C ALA A 69 5.66 2.70 -12.60
N ALA A 70 4.95 3.27 -13.57
CA ALA A 70 5.14 4.68 -13.92
C ALA A 70 4.69 5.66 -12.83
N GLY A 71 3.73 5.27 -11.97
CA GLY A 71 3.24 6.10 -10.87
C GLY A 71 3.98 5.90 -9.55
N THR A 72 4.64 4.75 -9.36
CA THR A 72 5.24 4.35 -8.08
C THR A 72 6.45 5.19 -7.70
N ASP A 73 7.30 5.58 -8.65
CA ASP A 73 8.47 6.44 -8.38
C ASP A 73 8.05 7.85 -7.94
N ALA A 74 7.03 8.41 -8.59
CA ALA A 74 6.51 9.73 -8.24
C ALA A 74 5.76 9.70 -6.89
N LEU A 75 5.03 8.62 -6.60
CA LEU A 75 4.40 8.38 -5.30
C LEU A 75 5.43 8.29 -4.16
N THR A 76 6.46 7.45 -4.33
CA THR A 76 7.52 7.28 -3.32
C THR A 76 8.31 8.56 -3.10
N SER A 77 8.65 9.28 -4.17
CA SER A 77 9.35 10.56 -4.09
C SER A 77 8.50 11.63 -3.38
N GLY A 78 7.25 11.81 -3.81
CA GLY A 78 6.35 12.81 -3.22
C GLY A 78 6.04 12.54 -1.74
N LEU A 79 5.80 11.28 -1.36
CA LEU A 79 5.64 10.92 0.05
C LEU A 79 6.93 11.15 0.85
N GLY A 80 8.08 10.81 0.29
CA GLY A 80 9.38 11.01 0.95
C GLY A 80 9.69 12.48 1.21
N GLU A 81 9.36 13.36 0.25
CA GLU A 81 9.49 14.80 0.41
C GLU A 81 8.57 15.35 1.50
N LEU A 82 7.27 15.00 1.49
CA LEU A 82 6.30 15.51 2.46
C LEU A 82 6.54 14.99 3.88
N LEU A 83 7.00 13.75 4.02
CA LEU A 83 7.21 13.11 5.32
C LEU A 83 8.65 13.19 5.82
N ALA A 84 9.54 13.83 5.05
CA ALA A 84 10.97 13.93 5.31
C ALA A 84 11.60 12.57 5.65
N CYS A 85 11.25 11.54 4.88
CA CYS A 85 11.67 10.16 5.13
C CYS A 85 12.00 9.44 3.82
N ARG A 86 12.68 8.29 3.91
CA ARG A 86 12.92 7.48 2.71
C ARG A 86 11.76 6.52 2.52
N VAL A 87 11.14 6.52 1.35
CA VAL A 87 10.07 5.58 1.01
C VAL A 87 10.61 4.56 0.01
N GLY A 88 10.54 3.27 0.37
CA GLY A 88 10.74 2.16 -0.55
C GLY A 88 9.41 1.63 -1.06
N SER A 89 9.40 1.01 -2.23
CA SER A 89 8.24 0.33 -2.79
C SER A 89 8.58 -1.13 -3.12
N SER A 90 7.58 -2.00 -3.02
CA SER A 90 7.65 -3.39 -3.50
C SER A 90 6.25 -3.89 -3.81
N TYR A 91 6.12 -4.95 -4.60
CA TYR A 91 4.83 -5.56 -4.90
C TYR A 91 4.69 -6.92 -4.22
N LEU A 92 3.46 -7.22 -3.81
CA LEU A 92 3.08 -8.51 -3.25
C LEU A 92 1.84 -9.03 -4.00
N THR A 93 1.94 -10.23 -4.56
CA THR A 93 0.79 -10.92 -5.15
C THR A 93 0.27 -11.99 -4.19
N LEU A 94 -1.04 -11.99 -3.96
CA LEU A 94 -1.77 -13.00 -3.20
C LEU A 94 -2.60 -13.83 -4.17
N ASP A 95 -2.27 -15.11 -4.27
CA ASP A 95 -3.09 -16.07 -5.00
C ASP A 95 -4.39 -16.36 -4.24
N PRO A 96 -5.48 -16.72 -4.95
CA PRO A 96 -6.73 -17.10 -4.32
C PRO A 96 -6.54 -18.17 -3.23
N GLY A 97 -7.14 -17.95 -2.06
CA GLY A 97 -7.04 -18.86 -0.92
C GLY A 97 -5.68 -18.86 -0.20
N THR A 98 -4.71 -18.04 -0.62
CA THR A 98 -3.44 -17.87 0.10
C THR A 98 -3.62 -16.94 1.30
N GLN A 99 -2.92 -17.27 2.37
CA GLN A 99 -2.77 -16.43 3.56
C GLN A 99 -1.29 -16.04 3.67
N SER A 100 -0.99 -14.76 3.80
CA SER A 100 0.32 -14.33 4.26
C SER A 100 0.41 -14.69 5.74
N GLY A 101 1.44 -15.44 6.16
CA GLY A 101 1.64 -15.73 7.58
C GLY A 101 1.79 -14.44 8.41
N GLY A 102 1.64 -14.53 9.74
CA GLY A 102 1.78 -13.41 10.67
C GLY A 102 3.11 -12.66 10.50
N ASN A 103 3.08 -11.58 9.73
CA ASN A 103 4.23 -10.74 9.45
C ASN A 103 4.33 -9.68 10.54
N THR A 104 5.53 -9.22 10.86
CA THR A 104 5.73 -8.04 11.71
C THR A 104 6.28 -6.91 10.86
N ALA A 105 5.63 -5.76 10.90
CA ALA A 105 6.09 -4.56 10.20
C ALA A 105 7.41 -4.08 10.83
N ALA A 106 8.53 -4.27 10.13
CA ALA A 106 9.85 -3.81 10.59
C ALA A 106 9.99 -2.29 10.54
N THR A 107 9.21 -1.63 9.69
CA THR A 107 9.09 -0.18 9.55
C THR A 107 7.62 0.18 9.34
N ASP A 108 7.30 1.46 9.31
CA ASP A 108 5.96 1.94 8.96
C ASP A 108 5.60 1.49 7.52
N LEU A 109 4.49 0.77 7.33
CA LEU A 109 4.07 0.27 6.03
C LEU A 109 2.76 0.92 5.58
N VAL A 110 2.62 1.14 4.27
CA VAL A 110 1.33 1.40 3.62
C VAL A 110 1.05 0.28 2.63
N LEU A 111 -0.08 -0.39 2.78
CA LEU A 111 -0.54 -1.49 1.93
C LEU A 111 -1.67 -0.97 1.04
N LEU A 112 -1.45 -0.93 -0.27
CA LEU A 112 -2.38 -0.41 -1.26
C LEU A 112 -2.69 -1.51 -2.30
N PRO A 113 -3.90 -2.11 -2.31
CA PRO A 113 -4.30 -2.97 -3.40
C PRO A 113 -4.36 -2.16 -4.69
N VAL A 114 -3.60 -2.58 -5.68
CA VAL A 114 -3.63 -2.02 -7.04
C VAL A 114 -4.42 -2.89 -8.00
N ARG A 115 -4.68 -4.15 -7.61
CA ARG A 115 -5.55 -5.07 -8.33
C ARG A 115 -6.23 -6.03 -7.36
N GLY A 116 -7.52 -6.28 -7.54
CA GLY A 116 -8.28 -7.25 -6.75
C GLY A 116 -8.65 -6.76 -5.36
N SER A 117 -8.81 -7.69 -4.41
CA SER A 117 -9.12 -7.38 -3.01
C SER A 117 -8.63 -8.50 -2.10
N CYS A 118 -8.27 -8.19 -0.87
CA CYS A 118 -7.91 -9.17 0.15
C CYS A 118 -8.43 -8.74 1.53
N GLY A 119 -8.62 -9.70 2.43
CA GLY A 119 -8.75 -9.42 3.85
C GLY A 119 -7.42 -8.95 4.43
N GLY A 120 -7.49 -8.11 5.47
CA GLY A 120 -6.37 -7.58 6.21
C GLY A 120 -6.67 -7.63 7.70
N ARG A 121 -5.72 -8.15 8.47
CA ARG A 121 -5.76 -8.19 9.93
C ARG A 121 -4.52 -7.53 10.48
N VAL A 122 -4.68 -6.57 11.38
CA VAL A 122 -3.57 -5.88 12.05
C VAL A 122 -3.74 -6.05 13.56
N GLU A 123 -2.71 -6.54 14.22
CA GLU A 123 -2.71 -6.79 15.65
C GLU A 123 -1.47 -6.15 16.31
N PRO A 124 -1.59 -5.72 17.57
CA PRO A 124 -0.42 -5.26 18.31
C PRO A 124 0.59 -6.41 18.38
N ALA A 125 1.87 -6.17 18.08
CA ALA A 125 2.89 -7.17 18.35
C ALA A 125 3.04 -7.37 19.87
N PRO A 126 3.72 -8.45 20.31
CA PRO A 126 3.97 -8.70 21.72
C PRO A 126 4.49 -7.45 22.47
N PRO A 127 4.13 -7.30 23.76
CA PRO A 127 4.39 -6.10 24.53
C PRO A 127 5.86 -5.67 24.47
N GLY A 128 6.09 -4.36 24.24
CA GLY A 128 7.42 -3.74 24.21
C GLY A 128 7.99 -3.45 22.81
N ARG A 129 7.28 -3.77 21.72
CA ARG A 129 7.72 -3.48 20.35
C ARG A 129 7.00 -2.33 19.65
N ALA A 130 5.72 -2.11 19.96
CA ALA A 130 4.93 -1.03 19.36
C ALA A 130 4.84 0.18 20.30
N ARG A 131 5.01 1.40 19.76
CA ARG A 131 4.67 2.66 20.46
C ARG A 131 3.17 2.97 20.41
N ALA A 132 2.56 2.61 19.29
CA ALA A 132 1.13 2.79 19.04
C ALA A 132 0.29 1.75 19.78
N VAL A 133 -0.94 2.12 20.14
CA VAL A 133 -1.83 1.31 20.99
C VAL A 133 -3.03 0.85 20.17
N LEU A 134 -3.28 -0.46 20.18
CA LEU A 134 -4.49 -1.06 19.63
C LEU A 134 -5.01 -2.09 20.63
N ASP A 135 -6.22 -1.86 21.16
CA ASP A 135 -6.79 -2.72 22.21
C ASP A 135 -7.33 -4.06 21.66
N ARG A 136 -7.63 -4.12 20.36
CA ARG A 136 -8.20 -5.29 19.68
C ARG A 136 -7.68 -5.38 18.24
N PRO A 137 -7.48 -6.59 17.68
CA PRO A 137 -7.14 -6.73 16.28
C PRO A 137 -8.10 -5.96 15.37
N LEU A 138 -7.54 -5.24 14.41
CA LEU A 138 -8.27 -4.56 13.35
C LEU A 138 -8.41 -5.54 12.18
N GLU A 139 -9.64 -5.97 11.90
CA GLU A 139 -9.97 -6.86 10.78
C GLU A 139 -10.80 -6.08 9.77
N LEU A 140 -10.38 -6.09 8.51
CA LEU A 140 -11.01 -5.34 7.42
C LEU A 140 -10.77 -6.03 6.07
N ARG A 141 -11.47 -5.57 5.05
CA ARG A 141 -11.26 -6.02 3.67
C ARG A 141 -10.74 -4.86 2.85
N LEU A 142 -9.54 -5.01 2.32
CA LEU A 142 -8.87 -4.05 1.46
C LEU A 142 -9.29 -4.21 0.00
N ARG A 143 -9.64 -3.08 -0.61
CA ARG A 143 -10.01 -2.95 -2.02
C ARG A 143 -9.11 -1.96 -2.73
N VAL A 144 -9.12 -2.04 -4.05
CA VAL A 144 -8.53 -0.98 -4.90
C VAL A 144 -9.13 0.37 -4.50
N GLY A 145 -8.28 1.37 -4.31
CA GLY A 145 -8.67 2.69 -3.78
C GLY A 145 -8.48 2.85 -2.28
N GLU A 146 -8.16 1.79 -1.54
CA GLU A 146 -7.98 1.83 -0.10
C GLU A 146 -6.52 1.63 0.28
N ALA A 147 -6.03 2.40 1.24
CA ALA A 147 -4.66 2.28 1.75
C ALA A 147 -4.69 1.99 3.25
N LEU A 148 -4.06 0.88 3.65
CA LEU A 148 -3.89 0.52 5.05
C LEU A 148 -2.52 0.93 5.54
N TYR A 149 -2.47 1.84 6.51
CA TYR A 149 -1.28 2.13 7.28
C TYR A 149 -1.11 1.10 8.41
N VAL A 150 0.05 0.45 8.43
CA VAL A 150 0.48 -0.47 9.48
C VAL A 150 1.73 0.12 10.16
N PRO A 151 1.63 0.54 11.43
CA PRO A 151 2.78 1.10 12.13
C PRO A 151 3.88 0.07 12.34
N SER A 152 5.12 0.54 12.43
CA SER A 152 6.24 -0.32 12.84
C SER A 152 5.96 -1.04 14.16
N GLY A 153 6.36 -2.31 14.24
CA GLY A 153 6.13 -3.15 15.40
C GLY A 153 4.70 -3.67 15.53
N PHE A 154 3.84 -3.57 14.51
CA PHE A 154 2.56 -4.29 14.47
C PHE A 154 2.67 -5.61 13.71
N GLY A 155 1.90 -6.59 14.17
CA GLY A 155 1.62 -7.81 13.41
C GLY A 155 0.59 -7.52 12.32
N TYR A 156 0.76 -8.08 11.13
CA TYR A 156 -0.23 -8.01 10.09
C TYR A 156 -0.32 -9.31 9.28
N GLU A 157 -1.53 -9.61 8.83
CA GLU A 157 -1.87 -10.75 7.97
C GLU A 157 -2.76 -10.26 6.83
N LEU A 158 -2.50 -10.79 5.63
CA LEU A 158 -3.30 -10.59 4.44
C LEU A 158 -3.85 -11.95 4.01
N ASN A 159 -5.16 -12.04 3.84
CA ASN A 159 -5.85 -13.30 3.59
C ASN A 159 -7.05 -13.08 2.66
N GLU A 160 -7.88 -14.11 2.50
CA GLU A 160 -9.21 -14.01 1.85
C GLU A 160 -9.21 -13.36 0.45
N ALA A 161 -8.11 -13.51 -0.29
CA ALA A 161 -8.10 -13.20 -1.71
C ALA A 161 -9.01 -14.21 -2.43
N HIS A 162 -10.11 -13.72 -3.01
CA HIS A 162 -11.03 -14.55 -3.82
C HIS A 162 -10.64 -14.59 -5.30
N SER A 163 -9.81 -13.65 -5.72
CA SER A 163 -9.15 -13.55 -7.03
C SER A 163 -7.70 -13.11 -6.78
N PRO A 164 -6.79 -13.27 -7.76
CA PRO A 164 -5.44 -12.74 -7.64
C PRO A 164 -5.46 -11.27 -7.21
N CYS A 165 -4.81 -10.96 -6.09
CA CYS A 165 -4.75 -9.63 -5.51
C CYS A 165 -3.30 -9.15 -5.52
N THR A 166 -3.03 -8.00 -6.12
CA THR A 166 -1.70 -7.39 -6.13
C THR A 166 -1.73 -6.14 -5.27
N LEU A 167 -0.82 -6.06 -4.31
CA LEU A 167 -0.62 -4.91 -3.44
C LEU A 167 0.69 -4.21 -3.77
N LEU A 168 0.65 -2.88 -3.82
CA LEU A 168 1.82 -2.04 -3.66
C LEU A 168 2.06 -1.86 -2.16
N VAL A 169 3.25 -2.24 -1.71
CA VAL A 169 3.72 -2.10 -0.34
C VAL A 169 4.74 -0.97 -0.29
N LEU A 170 4.40 0.11 0.41
CA LEU A 170 5.31 1.22 0.65
C LEU A 170 5.93 1.09 2.04
N ALA A 171 7.25 1.09 2.12
CA ALA A 171 8.01 1.01 3.36
C ALA A 171 8.59 2.39 3.70
N LEU A 172 8.14 3.00 4.80
CA LEU A 172 8.58 4.31 5.25
C LEU A 172 9.71 4.13 6.25
N HIS A 173 10.93 4.46 5.86
CA HIS A 173 12.10 4.39 6.70
C HIS A 173 12.38 5.74 7.35
N PRO A 174 12.59 5.79 8.68
CA PRO A 174 13.01 7.03 9.33
C PRO A 174 14.33 7.55 8.72
N PRO A 175 14.54 8.87 8.71
CA PRO A 175 15.80 9.43 8.24
C PRO A 175 16.96 8.83 9.06
N ILE A 176 17.96 8.33 8.36
CA ILE A 176 19.23 7.89 8.97
C ILE A 176 20.05 9.16 9.13
N TRP A 177 20.20 9.65 10.37
CA TRP A 177 21.08 10.76 10.71
C TRP A 177 22.50 10.27 11.02
#